data_AF-A0A8S9UFB0-F1
#
_entry.id   AF-A0A8S9UFB0-F1
#
_cell.length_a   1.000
_cell.length_b   1.000
_cell.length_c   1.000
_cell.angle_alpha   90.00
_cell.angle_beta   90.00
_cell.angle_gamma   90.00
#
_symmetry.space_group_name_H-M   'P 1'
#
loop_
_entity.id
_entity.type
_entity.pdbx_description
1 polymer ?
#
loop_
_entity_poly.entity_id
_entity_poly.type
_entity_poly.pdbx_seq_one_letter_code
_entity_poly.pdbx_strand_id
1 'polypeptide(L)'
;MDAGIIAAAKSDYCDRHMSLACDRADKSMPHKAPEGKGIYYAGQLQGMKWVDEAWDDITPETIRHCFMKSGIVFSEEKENNFPPTRRHQVRMSDVLI
;
A
#
# COMPACT_ATOMS: atom_id res chain seq x y z
N MET A 1 -3.64 8.95 -11.03
CA MET A 1 -4.14 8.35 -9.78
C MET A 1 -4.63 9.50 -8.90
N ASP A 2 -5.81 9.37 -8.30
CA ASP A 2 -6.46 10.45 -7.54
C ASP A 2 -5.67 10.83 -6.27
N ALA A 3 -5.60 12.12 -5.94
CA ALA A 3 -4.83 12.64 -4.82
C ALA A 3 -5.36 12.16 -3.46
N GLY A 4 -6.67 11.93 -3.33
CA GLY A 4 -7.31 11.37 -2.14
C GLY A 4 -6.97 9.90 -1.94
N ILE A 5 -6.98 9.10 -3.01
CA ILE A 5 -6.56 7.70 -2.96
C ILE A 5 -5.08 7.59 -2.54
N ILE A 6 -4.21 8.43 -3.10
CA ILE A 6 -2.79 8.48 -2.72
C ILE A 6 -2.63 8.91 -1.26
N ALA A 7 -3.40 9.89 -0.79
CA ALA A 7 -3.35 10.34 0.59
C ALA A 7 -3.80 9.24 1.57
N ALA A 8 -4.86 8.51 1.23
CA ALA A 8 -5.34 7.37 2.03
C ALA A 8 -4.27 6.27 2.13
N ALA A 9 -3.71 5.82 1.00
CA ALA A 9 -2.64 4.82 0.98
C ALA A 9 -1.41 5.25 1.80
N LYS A 10 -1.02 6.53 1.69
CA LYS A 10 0.12 7.08 2.44
C LYS A 10 -0.15 7.14 3.93
N SER A 11 -1.36 7.48 4.34
CA SER A 11 -1.73 7.53 5.75
C SER A 11 -1.57 6.16 6.39
N ASP A 12 -2.16 5.13 5.76
CA ASP A 12 -2.09 3.76 6.28
C ASP A 12 -0.64 3.23 6.31
N TYR A 13 0.15 3.51 5.26
CA TYR A 13 1.57 3.20 5.26
C TYR A 13 2.31 3.85 6.44
N CYS A 14 2.05 5.14 6.69
CA CYS A 14 2.66 5.88 7.80
C CYS A 14 2.26 5.31 9.16
N ASP A 15 0.99 4.92 9.33
CA ASP A 15 0.50 4.33 10.58
C ASP A 15 1.20 3.00 10.88
N ARG A 16 1.39 2.14 9.87
CA ARG A 16 2.19 0.90 10.00
C ARG A 16 3.64 1.18 10.33
N HIS A 17 4.23 2.18 9.68
CA HIS A 17 5.62 2.57 9.90
C HIS A 17 5.86 3.10 11.32
N MET A 18 4.93 3.90 11.84
CA MET A 18 4.96 4.40 13.21
C MET A 18 4.70 3.30 14.24
N SER A 19 3.73 2.41 13.97
CA SER A 19 3.47 1.24 14.81
C SER A 19 4.72 0.37 14.97
N LEU A 20 5.44 0.10 13.88
CA LEU A 20 6.72 -0.61 13.93
C LEU A 20 7.76 0.11 14.80
N ALA A 21 7.83 1.44 14.72
CA ALA A 21 8.77 2.22 15.52
C ALA A 21 8.43 2.16 17.02
N CYS A 22 7.15 2.26 17.37
CA CYS A 22 6.65 2.10 18.75
C CYS A 22 6.97 0.70 19.29
N ASP A 23 6.63 -0.35 18.53
CA ASP A 23 6.92 -1.75 18.90
C ASP A 23 8.41 -1.99 19.18
N ARG A 24 9.29 -1.32 18.46
CA ARG A 24 10.75 -1.42 18.65
C ARG A 24 11.25 -0.59 19.83
N ALA A 25 10.63 0.55 20.09
CA ALA A 25 10.93 1.38 21.25
C ALA A 25 10.52 0.66 22.56
N ASP A 26 9.31 0.09 22.59
CA ASP A 26 8.76 -0.61 23.77
C ASP A 26 9.55 -1.87 24.14
N LYS A 27 10.11 -2.55 23.13
CA LYS A 27 11.01 -3.71 23.34
C LYS A 27 12.39 -3.34 23.91
N SER A 28 12.59 -2.08 24.32
CA SER A 28 13.80 -1.55 24.99
C SER A 28 15.11 -1.84 24.25
N MET A 29 15.07 -1.90 22.92
CA MET A 29 16.25 -2.16 22.10
C MET A 29 16.29 -1.20 20.90
N PRO A 30 16.64 0.09 21.12
CA PRO A 30 16.68 1.11 20.06
C PRO A 30 17.68 0.80 18.93
N HIS A 31 18.58 -0.17 19.13
CA HIS A 31 19.60 -0.61 18.18
C HIS A 31 19.32 -1.99 17.55
N LYS A 32 18.15 -2.60 17.79
CA LYS A 32 17.80 -3.95 17.27
C LYS A 32 17.12 -3.95 15.90
N ALA A 33 17.02 -2.83 15.19
CA ALA A 33 16.65 -2.95 13.81
C ALA A 33 17.73 -3.80 13.09
N PRO A 34 17.35 -4.58 12.06
CA PRO A 34 18.29 -5.42 11.34
C PRO A 34 19.57 -4.65 11.01
N GLU A 35 20.73 -5.25 11.31
CA GLU A 35 22.05 -4.71 10.93
C GLU A 35 22.43 -3.37 11.62
N GLY A 36 21.95 -3.11 12.84
CA GLY A 36 22.31 -1.90 13.60
C GLY A 36 21.64 -0.62 13.09
N LYS A 37 20.58 -0.76 12.30
CA LYS A 37 19.80 0.36 11.77
C LYS A 37 18.89 0.97 12.87
N GLY A 38 18.38 2.18 12.64
CA GLY A 38 17.50 2.86 13.60
C GLY A 38 16.10 2.22 13.69
N ILE A 39 15.34 2.57 14.73
CA ILE A 39 13.99 2.03 14.99
C ILE A 39 13.00 2.23 13.83
N TYR A 40 13.20 3.25 13.00
CA TYR A 40 12.38 3.55 11.83
C TYR A 40 12.73 2.71 10.59
N TYR A 41 13.75 1.86 10.64
CA TYR A 41 14.17 1.16 9.42
C TYR A 41 13.14 0.12 8.98
N ALA A 42 12.56 0.32 7.79
CA ALA A 42 11.80 -0.67 7.07
C ALA A 42 12.61 -1.13 5.86
N GLY A 43 12.85 -2.44 5.74
CA GLY A 43 13.47 -3.01 4.55
C GLY A 43 12.55 -2.91 3.33
N GLN A 44 13.12 -2.98 2.12
CA GLN A 44 12.36 -2.83 0.88
C GLN A 44 11.18 -3.81 0.78
N LEU A 45 11.38 -5.09 1.11
CA LEU A 45 10.30 -6.09 1.08
C LEU A 45 9.17 -5.76 2.06
N GLN A 46 9.51 -5.26 3.25
CA GLN A 46 8.52 -4.83 4.25
C GLN A 46 7.74 -3.62 3.75
N GLY A 47 8.43 -2.64 3.16
CA GLY A 47 7.80 -1.45 2.57
C GLY A 47 6.87 -1.83 1.41
N MET A 48 7.30 -2.73 0.52
CA MET A 48 6.46 -3.22 -0.57
C MET A 48 5.21 -3.95 -0.07
N LYS A 49 5.36 -4.78 0.96
CA LYS A 49 4.23 -5.46 1.60
C LYS A 49 3.23 -4.47 2.20
N TRP A 50 3.70 -3.43 2.89
CA TRP A 50 2.82 -2.40 3.43
C TRP A 50 2.11 -1.60 2.36
N VAL A 51 2.74 -1.34 1.20
CA VAL A 51 2.05 -0.68 0.09
C VAL A 51 0.94 -1.57 -0.48
N ASP A 52 1.16 -2.88 -0.59
CA ASP A 52 0.13 -3.83 -1.03
C ASP A 52 -1.05 -3.87 -0.04
N GLU A 53 -0.76 -4.00 1.26
CA GLU A 53 -1.77 -3.99 2.31
C GLU A 53 -2.53 -2.66 2.38
N ALA A 54 -1.82 -1.53 2.34
CA ALA A 54 -2.42 -0.21 2.36
C ALA A 54 -3.30 0.07 1.14
N TRP A 55 -3.04 -0.58 0.01
CA TRP A 55 -3.90 -0.49 -1.17
C TRP A 55 -5.17 -1.34 -1.01
N ASP A 56 -5.03 -2.56 -0.49
CA ASP A 56 -6.15 -3.48 -0.26
C ASP A 56 -7.11 -2.97 0.83
N ASP A 57 -6.60 -2.19 1.80
CA ASP A 57 -7.41 -1.61 2.88
C ASP A 57 -8.21 -0.35 2.44
N ILE A 58 -7.96 0.19 1.24
CA ILE A 58 -8.77 1.31 0.72
C ILE A 58 -10.13 0.79 0.29
N THR A 59 -11.18 1.26 0.97
CA THR A 59 -12.54 0.82 0.66
C THR A 59 -12.99 1.27 -0.73
N PRO A 60 -13.81 0.45 -1.43
CA PRO A 60 -14.42 0.84 -2.70
C PRO A 60 -15.20 2.16 -2.62
N GLU A 61 -15.80 2.48 -1.47
CA GLU A 61 -16.50 3.74 -1.23
C GLU A 61 -15.56 4.94 -1.26
N THR A 62 -14.37 4.80 -0.66
CA THR A 62 -13.33 5.85 -0.66
C THR A 62 -12.85 6.11 -2.09
N ILE A 63 -12.63 5.04 -2.86
CA ILE A 63 -12.26 5.10 -4.28
C ILE A 63 -13.37 5.79 -5.09
N ARG A 64 -14.63 5.37 -4.91
CA ARG A 64 -15.79 5.97 -5.59
C ARG A 64 -15.92 7.45 -5.28
N HIS A 65 -15.81 7.83 -4.01
CA HIS A 65 -15.90 9.23 -3.58
C HIS A 65 -14.79 10.09 -4.20
N CYS A 66 -13.56 9.59 -4.23
CA CYS A 66 -12.43 10.26 -4.87
C CYS A 66 -12.63 10.46 -6.38
N PHE A 67 -13.12 9.42 -7.07
CA PHE A 67 -13.43 9.51 -8.49
C PHE A 67 -14.62 10.45 -8.79
N MET A 68 -15.68 10.42 -7.98
CA MET A 68 -16.79 11.37 -8.10
C MET A 68 -16.30 12.83 -7.95
N LYS A 69 -15.42 13.09 -6.98
CA LYS A 69 -14.84 14.43 -6.74
C LYS A 69 -14.00 14.92 -7.92
N SER A 70 -13.34 14.01 -8.64
CA SER A 70 -12.59 14.33 -9.86
C SER A 70 -13.46 14.39 -11.13
N GLY A 71 -14.79 14.23 -11.00
CA GLY A 71 -15.73 14.27 -12.11
C GLY A 71 -15.84 12.96 -12.90
N ILE A 72 -15.20 11.89 -12.41
CA ILE A 72 -15.31 10.54 -12.98
C ILE A 72 -16.52 9.86 -12.33
N VAL A 73 -17.63 9.81 -13.05
CA VAL A 73 -18.86 9.14 -12.62
C VAL A 73 -18.85 7.72 -13.16
N PHE A 74 -18.82 6.73 -12.27
CA PHE A 74 -19.08 5.34 -12.66
C PHE A 74 -20.59 5.18 -12.85
N SER A 75 -21.04 5.06 -14.10
CA SER A 75 -22.40 4.65 -14.41
C SER A 75 -22.57 3.20 -13.95
N GLU A 76 -23.46 2.96 -12.99
CA GLU A 76 -23.88 1.61 -12.66
C GLU A 76 -24.74 1.08 -13.81
N GLU A 77 -24.13 0.36 -14.77
CA GLU A 77 -24.78 -0.70 -15.56
C GLU A 77 -23.79 -1.43 -16.51
N LYS A 78 -23.23 -2.53 -16.03
CA LYS A 78 -23.53 -3.92 -16.44
C LYS A 78 -22.38 -4.82 -16.02
N GLU A 79 -22.71 -5.70 -15.08
CA GLU A 79 -22.07 -6.99 -14.87
C GLU A 79 -21.93 -7.70 -16.24
N ASN A 80 -20.74 -7.62 -16.84
CA ASN A 80 -20.37 -8.41 -18.01
C ASN A 80 -18.84 -8.53 -18.05
N ASN A 81 -18.35 -9.68 -17.60
CA ASN A 81 -17.06 -10.28 -17.97
C ASN A 81 -15.84 -9.34 -17.97
N PHE A 82 -15.48 -8.78 -16.82
CA PHE A 82 -14.07 -8.44 -16.63
C PHE A 82 -13.30 -9.73 -16.32
N PRO A 83 -12.38 -10.19 -17.18
CA PRO A 83 -11.51 -11.30 -16.82
C PRO A 83 -10.73 -10.89 -15.56
N PRO A 84 -10.44 -11.83 -14.63
CA PRO A 84 -9.68 -11.50 -13.44
C PRO A 84 -8.40 -10.81 -13.87
N THR A 85 -8.17 -9.59 -13.36
CA THR A 85 -6.95 -8.85 -13.58
C THR A 85 -5.81 -9.72 -13.08
N ARG A 86 -5.21 -10.51 -13.96
CA ARG A 86 -4.02 -11.29 -13.65
C ARG A 86 -2.98 -10.27 -13.26
N ARG A 87 -2.67 -10.15 -11.97
CA ARG A 87 -1.31 -9.83 -11.51
C ARG A 87 -0.43 -10.80 -12.29
N HIS A 88 0.08 -10.37 -13.46
CA HIS A 88 1.02 -11.19 -14.21
C HIS A 88 2.18 -11.37 -13.27
N GLN A 89 2.42 -12.62 -12.91
CA GLN A 89 3.58 -13.06 -12.18
C GLN A 89 4.76 -12.71 -13.11
N VAL A 90 5.33 -11.52 -12.95
CA VAL A 90 6.53 -11.11 -13.68
C VAL A 90 7.59 -12.12 -13.28
N ARG A 91 7.99 -12.99 -14.21
CA ARG A 91 9.10 -13.89 -13.97
C ARG A 91 10.36 -13.04 -14.05
N MET A 92 11.32 -13.27 -13.15
CA MET A 92 12.60 -12.54 -13.17
C MET A 92 13.33 -12.63 -14.52
N SER A 93 12.97 -13.57 -15.39
CA SER A 93 13.44 -13.65 -16.78
C SER A 93 13.05 -12.45 -17.64
N ASP A 94 12.01 -11.71 -17.28
CA ASP A 94 11.44 -10.64 -18.11
C ASP A 94 12.07 -9.26 -17.79
N VAL A 95 12.95 -9.21 -16.79
CA VAL A 95 13.56 -7.97 -16.26
C VAL A 95 15.05 -7.85 -16.62
N LEU A 96 15.63 -8.87 -17.24
CA LEU A 96 17.03 -8.87 -17.66
C LEU A 96 17.12 -8.83 -19.19
N ILE A 97 17.38 -7.64 -19.73
CA ILE A 97 18.01 -7.44 -21.04
C ILE A 97 19.51 -7.27 -20.80
#